data_AF-A0A7C6U2E2-F1
#
_entry.id   AF-A0A7C6U2E2-F1
#
_cell.length_a   1.000
_cell.length_b   1.000
_cell.length_c   1.000
_cell.angle_alpha   90.00
_cell.angle_beta   90.00
_cell.angle_gamma   90.00
#
_symmetry.space_group_name_H-M   'P 1'
#
loop_
_entity.id
_entity.type
_entity.pdbx_description
1 polymer ?
#
loop_
_entity_poly.entity_id
_entity_poly.type
_entity_poly.pdbx_seq_one_letter_code
_entity_poly.pdbx_strand_id
1 'polypeptide(L)'
;MKKRFLFVSFLFTLALMLVGCGKTVPTIAINEVTSTKNSISFVVNVEDSDKVGEIKGIELYLEKEKVSELNDFSELIFNNLLSNTEYKIKAIYEYDLGKKIENVIAEKKIKTLGKSIPTFKFADVIATDNVISFDLDIVDEDNVSKVKNVELYSGEELISTIKNLNIKEFTDLDYTKDYVLKLNYSYDLNDGMGDVENIVASSNIVMQNPTFTVEVINIDGTSLFTGIIVKDKEFNLVDTLINHPEIKLNGSDSDYGFFMTGVCGIEANGDLFQFWSLKVNGVDSMVGISEVEVKKADTISFVLTTWQ
;
A
#
# COMPACT_ATOMS: atom_id res chain seq x y z
N MET A 1 -55.22 98.79 -7.43
CA MET A 1 -54.10 97.93 -6.96
C MET A 1 -54.12 96.62 -7.74
N LYS A 2 -52.94 96.22 -8.27
CA LYS A 2 -52.54 94.88 -8.76
C LYS A 2 -53.39 94.22 -9.86
N LYS A 3 -52.87 93.64 -10.95
CA LYS A 3 -51.58 93.64 -11.66
C LYS A 3 -51.89 92.86 -12.97
N ARG A 4 -51.33 93.30 -14.10
CA ARG A 4 -51.37 92.64 -15.42
C ARG A 4 -50.84 91.20 -15.36
N PHE A 5 -51.23 90.32 -16.30
CA PHE A 5 -50.31 89.79 -17.33
C PHE A 5 -51.02 88.96 -18.42
N LEU A 6 -50.54 89.18 -19.65
CA LEU A 6 -50.79 88.50 -20.92
C LEU A 6 -50.00 87.17 -20.97
N PHE A 7 -50.49 86.11 -21.61
CA PHE A 7 -49.67 85.04 -22.25
C PHE A 7 -50.60 84.25 -23.20
N VAL A 8 -50.57 84.47 -24.52
CA VAL A 8 -49.66 83.91 -25.55
C VAL A 8 -49.79 82.38 -25.69
N SER A 9 -50.35 82.00 -26.85
CA SER A 9 -50.41 80.65 -27.43
C SER A 9 -49.03 80.00 -27.54
N PHE A 10 -48.92 78.70 -27.22
CA PHE A 10 -47.94 77.84 -27.87
C PHE A 10 -48.52 76.45 -28.12
N LEU A 11 -48.67 76.15 -29.41
CA LEU A 11 -48.92 74.84 -29.97
C LEU A 11 -47.73 73.95 -29.60
N PHE A 12 -47.93 72.94 -28.74
CA PHE A 12 -46.88 71.97 -28.44
C PHE A 12 -46.95 70.87 -29.51
N THR A 13 -46.04 70.96 -30.48
CA THR A 13 -45.77 69.91 -31.44
C THR A 13 -45.19 68.73 -30.68
N LEU A 14 -45.95 67.63 -30.57
CA LEU A 14 -45.47 66.35 -30.05
C LEU A 14 -44.48 65.79 -31.06
N ALA A 15 -43.19 66.02 -30.82
CA ALA A 15 -42.12 65.33 -31.54
C ALA A 15 -42.09 63.88 -31.07
N LEU A 16 -42.73 63.00 -31.85
CA LEU A 16 -42.56 61.56 -31.74
C LEU A 16 -41.11 61.23 -32.12
N MET A 17 -40.21 61.14 -31.12
CA MET A 17 -38.89 60.54 -31.32
C MET A 17 -39.10 59.04 -31.56
N LEU A 18 -39.12 58.64 -32.83
CA LEU A 18 -38.78 57.29 -33.23
C LEU A 18 -37.29 57.08 -32.89
N VAL A 19 -37.01 56.60 -31.68
CA VAL A 19 -35.74 55.94 -31.40
C VAL A 19 -35.75 54.68 -32.25
N GLY A 20 -34.97 54.68 -33.33
CA GLY A 20 -34.76 53.49 -34.13
C GLY A 20 -34.22 52.39 -33.23
N CYS A 21 -35.02 51.35 -33.02
CA CYS A 21 -34.67 50.14 -32.29
C CYS A 21 -33.61 49.40 -33.12
N GLY A 22 -32.33 49.70 -32.89
CA GLY A 22 -31.23 48.91 -33.43
C GLY A 22 -31.18 47.55 -32.73
N LYS A 23 -30.84 46.49 -33.47
CA LYS A 23 -30.50 45.18 -32.87
C LYS A 23 -29.41 45.36 -31.80
N THR A 24 -29.51 44.61 -30.72
CA THR A 24 -28.65 44.70 -29.54
C THR A 24 -27.58 43.60 -29.55
N VAL A 25 -26.44 43.86 -28.88
CA VAL A 25 -25.36 42.88 -28.74
C VAL A 25 -25.79 41.82 -27.72
N PRO A 26 -25.78 40.52 -28.07
CA PRO A 26 -26.08 39.45 -27.13
C PRO A 26 -25.09 39.39 -25.96
N THR A 27 -25.52 38.91 -24.80
CA THR A 27 -24.63 38.60 -23.68
C THR A 27 -24.53 37.09 -23.47
N ILE A 28 -23.39 36.64 -22.95
CA ILE A 28 -23.13 35.23 -22.65
C ILE A 28 -22.43 35.12 -21.30
N ALA A 29 -22.80 34.11 -20.51
CA ALA A 29 -22.20 33.79 -19.22
C ALA A 29 -22.08 32.27 -19.01
N ILE A 30 -21.01 31.85 -18.32
CA ILE A 30 -20.80 30.48 -17.87
C ILE A 30 -21.12 30.41 -16.37
N ASN A 31 -22.14 29.63 -16.02
CA ASN A 31 -22.68 29.50 -14.66
C ASN A 31 -22.67 28.04 -14.21
N GLU A 32 -22.98 27.81 -12.92
CA GLU A 32 -23.19 26.48 -12.34
C GLU A 32 -22.03 25.50 -12.59
N VAL A 33 -20.80 26.02 -12.62
CA VAL A 33 -19.64 25.20 -12.93
C VAL A 33 -19.33 24.28 -11.75
N THR A 34 -19.34 22.98 -12.01
CA THR A 34 -18.97 21.94 -11.06
C THR A 34 -17.91 21.03 -11.68
N SER A 35 -17.12 20.39 -10.83
CA SER A 35 -16.08 19.46 -11.28
C SER A 35 -16.08 18.19 -10.44
N THR A 36 -15.66 17.11 -11.07
CA THR A 36 -15.31 15.85 -10.42
C THR A 36 -13.79 15.65 -10.50
N LYS A 37 -13.29 14.44 -10.24
CA LYS A 37 -11.87 14.10 -10.40
C LYS A 37 -11.43 14.03 -11.88
N ASN A 38 -12.36 13.87 -12.83
CA ASN A 38 -12.05 13.71 -14.26
C ASN A 38 -13.03 14.39 -15.22
N SER A 39 -13.93 15.24 -14.72
CA SER A 39 -14.89 15.95 -15.54
C SER A 39 -15.23 17.34 -15.01
N ILE A 40 -15.71 18.19 -15.91
CA ILE A 40 -16.22 19.53 -15.63
C ILE A 40 -17.58 19.65 -16.31
N SER A 41 -18.60 20.06 -15.57
CA SER A 41 -19.94 20.38 -16.11
C SER A 41 -20.32 21.81 -15.78
N PHE A 42 -21.13 22.43 -16.64
CA PHE A 42 -21.47 23.85 -16.53
C PHE A 42 -22.73 24.16 -17.32
N VAL A 43 -23.27 25.36 -17.13
CA VAL A 43 -24.38 25.90 -17.92
C VAL A 43 -23.90 27.15 -18.65
N VAL A 44 -24.33 27.31 -19.91
CA VAL A 44 -24.13 28.54 -20.68
C VAL A 44 -25.46 29.27 -20.81
N ASN A 45 -25.53 30.47 -20.26
CA ASN A 45 -26.69 31.36 -20.40
C ASN A 45 -26.40 32.41 -21.47
N VAL A 46 -27.32 32.57 -22.41
CA VAL A 46 -27.26 33.60 -23.45
C VAL A 46 -28.50 34.48 -23.35
N GLU A 47 -28.30 35.80 -23.35
CA GLU A 47 -29.38 36.76 -23.53
C GLU A 47 -29.27 37.37 -24.93
N ASP A 48 -30.16 36.94 -25.83
CA ASP A 48 -30.27 37.43 -27.20
C ASP A 48 -31.74 37.74 -27.52
N SER A 49 -32.17 38.97 -27.21
CA SER A 49 -33.56 39.40 -27.42
C SER A 49 -33.94 39.45 -28.91
N ASP A 50 -32.96 39.67 -29.79
CA ASP A 50 -33.17 39.86 -31.22
C ASP A 50 -32.96 38.56 -32.03
N LYS A 51 -32.48 37.48 -31.40
CA LYS A 51 -32.18 36.17 -31.99
C LYS A 51 -31.25 36.29 -33.20
N VAL A 52 -30.16 37.03 -33.03
CA VAL A 52 -29.22 37.42 -34.08
C VAL A 52 -27.96 36.57 -34.13
N GLY A 53 -27.86 35.55 -33.29
CA GLY A 53 -26.69 34.69 -33.23
C GLY A 53 -26.95 33.26 -32.73
N GLU A 54 -25.86 32.54 -32.52
CA GLU A 54 -25.83 31.20 -31.97
C GLU A 54 -24.49 30.89 -31.26
N ILE A 55 -24.49 29.87 -30.40
CA ILE A 55 -23.24 29.38 -29.82
C ILE A 55 -22.40 28.75 -30.93
N LYS A 56 -21.23 29.32 -31.16
CA LYS A 56 -20.30 28.85 -32.20
C LYS A 56 -19.46 27.67 -31.76
N GLY A 57 -19.10 27.64 -30.49
CA GLY A 57 -18.23 26.62 -29.94
C GLY A 57 -17.97 26.84 -28.46
N ILE A 58 -17.68 25.74 -27.77
CA ILE A 58 -17.23 25.77 -26.38
C ILE A 58 -15.93 24.99 -26.29
N GLU A 59 -14.87 25.68 -25.90
CA GLU A 59 -13.51 25.19 -25.90
C GLU A 59 -13.02 25.02 -24.46
N LEU A 60 -12.26 23.96 -24.22
CA LEU A 60 -11.55 23.75 -22.96
C LEU A 60 -10.05 23.96 -23.19
N TYR A 61 -9.45 24.79 -22.35
CA TYR A 61 -8.04 25.10 -22.38
C TYR A 61 -7.35 24.58 -21.13
N LEU A 62 -6.17 23.99 -21.32
CA LEU A 62 -5.18 23.78 -20.30
C LEU A 62 -4.05 24.78 -20.54
N GLU A 63 -3.81 25.66 -19.57
CA GLU A 63 -2.94 26.82 -19.72
C GLU A 63 -3.32 27.69 -20.96
N LYS A 64 -2.59 27.53 -22.07
CA LYS A 64 -2.81 28.25 -23.34
C LYS A 64 -3.23 27.33 -24.49
N GLU A 65 -3.19 26.03 -24.29
CA GLU A 65 -3.51 25.05 -25.35
C GLU A 65 -4.96 24.61 -25.27
N LYS A 66 -5.62 24.54 -26.42
CA LYS A 66 -6.95 23.95 -26.52
C LYS A 66 -6.82 22.43 -26.44
N VAL A 67 -7.38 21.82 -25.40
CA VAL A 67 -7.30 20.38 -25.13
C VAL A 67 -8.59 19.64 -25.45
N SER A 68 -9.72 20.35 -25.54
CA SER A 68 -11.01 19.78 -25.90
C SER A 68 -11.96 20.84 -26.44
N GLU A 69 -13.02 20.42 -27.11
CA GLU A 69 -14.11 21.28 -27.57
C GLU A 69 -15.42 20.49 -27.62
N LEU A 70 -16.54 21.18 -27.42
CA LEU A 70 -17.88 20.65 -27.63
C LEU A 70 -18.44 21.18 -28.95
N ASN A 71 -18.89 20.24 -29.78
CA ASN A 71 -19.59 20.52 -31.03
C ASN A 71 -21.10 20.17 -30.93
N ASP A 72 -21.48 19.47 -29.87
CA ASP A 72 -22.86 19.22 -29.47
C ASP A 72 -23.09 19.93 -28.13
N PHE A 73 -24.16 20.71 -28.04
CA PHE A 73 -24.52 21.52 -26.87
C PHE A 73 -25.71 20.96 -26.09
N SER A 74 -26.17 19.74 -26.42
CA SER A 74 -27.20 19.03 -25.66
C SER A 74 -26.72 18.70 -24.24
N GLU A 75 -25.43 18.43 -24.07
CA GLU A 75 -24.77 18.21 -22.78
C GLU A 75 -23.50 19.06 -22.69
N LEU A 76 -23.41 19.88 -21.65
CA LEU A 76 -22.29 20.79 -21.43
C LEU A 76 -21.31 20.21 -20.41
N ILE A 77 -20.58 19.17 -20.84
CA ILE A 77 -19.63 18.43 -20.01
C ILE A 77 -18.36 18.09 -20.77
N PHE A 78 -17.21 18.30 -20.11
CA PHE A 78 -15.93 17.76 -20.55
C PHE A 78 -15.55 16.57 -19.66
N ASN A 79 -15.20 15.44 -20.27
CA ASN A 79 -14.81 14.19 -19.59
C ASN A 79 -13.33 13.86 -19.85
N ASN A 80 -12.82 12.82 -19.16
CA ASN A 80 -11.45 12.30 -19.31
C ASN A 80 -10.37 13.37 -19.04
N LEU A 81 -10.64 14.27 -18.10
CA LEU A 81 -9.72 15.32 -17.69
C LEU A 81 -8.69 14.82 -16.68
N LEU A 82 -7.56 15.51 -16.61
CA LEU A 82 -6.57 15.33 -15.56
C LEU A 82 -7.17 15.77 -14.22
N SER A 83 -6.84 15.06 -13.15
CA SER A 83 -7.23 15.37 -11.78
C SER A 83 -6.40 16.53 -11.24
N ASN A 84 -6.89 17.21 -10.19
CA ASN A 84 -6.19 18.32 -9.54
C ASN A 84 -5.66 19.41 -10.52
N THR A 85 -6.32 19.60 -11.66
CA THR A 85 -5.82 20.40 -12.78
C THR A 85 -6.75 21.58 -13.04
N GLU A 86 -6.17 22.79 -13.17
CA GLU A 86 -6.93 24.01 -13.50
C GLU A 86 -7.14 24.11 -15.00
N TYR A 87 -8.40 24.21 -15.41
CA TYR A 87 -8.82 24.41 -16.79
C TYR A 87 -9.51 25.77 -16.94
N LYS A 88 -9.52 26.25 -18.19
CA LYS A 88 -10.31 27.42 -18.60
C LYS A 88 -11.33 27.01 -19.67
N ILE A 89 -12.61 27.17 -19.35
CA ILE A 89 -13.72 27.05 -20.29
C ILE A 89 -13.84 28.37 -21.05
N LYS A 90 -14.03 28.31 -22.36
CA LYS A 90 -14.28 29.47 -23.22
C LYS A 90 -15.46 29.19 -24.12
N ALA A 91 -16.57 29.89 -23.91
CA ALA A 91 -17.76 29.82 -24.76
C ALA A 91 -17.75 31.00 -25.75
N ILE A 92 -17.98 30.71 -27.03
CA ILE A 92 -17.98 31.68 -28.13
C ILE A 92 -19.38 31.75 -28.69
N TYR A 93 -19.96 32.95 -28.72
CA TYR A 93 -21.25 33.22 -29.36
C TYR A 93 -21.05 34.17 -30.53
N GLU A 94 -21.45 33.72 -31.72
CA GLU A 94 -21.32 34.46 -32.98
C GLU A 94 -22.65 35.16 -33.28
N TYR A 95 -22.62 36.43 -33.66
CA TYR A 95 -23.83 37.22 -33.93
C TYR A 95 -23.66 38.20 -35.10
N ASP A 96 -24.76 38.56 -35.76
CA ASP A 96 -24.79 39.57 -36.83
C ASP A 96 -25.89 40.63 -36.62
N LEU A 97 -25.46 41.86 -36.37
CA LEU A 97 -26.34 43.03 -36.24
C LEU A 97 -26.73 43.67 -37.59
N GLY A 98 -26.43 43.02 -38.71
CA GLY A 98 -26.67 43.49 -40.08
C GLY A 98 -25.55 44.36 -40.66
N LYS A 99 -24.36 44.35 -40.05
CA LYS A 99 -23.18 45.11 -40.53
C LYS A 99 -21.99 44.19 -40.81
N LYS A 100 -21.70 43.31 -39.88
CA LYS A 100 -20.65 42.28 -39.94
C LYS A 100 -20.93 41.25 -38.84
N ILE A 101 -20.37 40.07 -39.03
CA ILE A 101 -20.36 39.01 -38.03
C ILE A 101 -19.32 39.35 -36.96
N GLU A 102 -19.70 39.25 -35.69
CA GLU A 102 -18.83 39.44 -34.52
C GLU A 102 -19.02 38.32 -33.49
N ASN A 103 -18.12 38.26 -32.51
CA ASN A 103 -18.18 37.28 -31.42
C ASN A 103 -18.25 37.98 -30.06
N VAL A 104 -18.96 37.38 -29.12
CA VAL A 104 -18.84 37.64 -27.69
C VAL A 104 -18.33 36.37 -26.99
N ILE A 105 -17.45 36.55 -26.01
CA ILE A 105 -16.73 35.46 -25.35
C ILE A 105 -17.01 35.49 -23.84
N ALA A 106 -17.37 34.34 -23.28
CA ALA A 106 -17.35 34.11 -21.83
C ALA A 106 -16.22 33.15 -21.47
N GLU A 107 -15.48 33.44 -20.40
CA GLU A 107 -14.43 32.57 -19.87
C GLU A 107 -14.66 32.25 -18.39
N LYS A 108 -14.34 31.02 -17.98
CA LYS A 108 -14.40 30.60 -16.58
C LYS A 108 -13.28 29.61 -16.27
N LYS A 109 -12.58 29.84 -15.16
CA LYS A 109 -11.61 28.90 -14.60
C LYS A 109 -12.27 27.97 -13.60
N ILE A 110 -11.86 26.71 -13.59
CA ILE A 110 -12.29 25.69 -12.65
C ILE A 110 -11.18 24.66 -12.50
N LYS A 111 -11.06 24.06 -11.32
CA LYS A 111 -10.10 23.00 -11.02
C LYS A 111 -10.83 21.67 -10.83
N THR A 112 -10.33 20.60 -11.44
CA THR A 112 -10.81 19.24 -11.12
C THR A 112 -10.40 18.85 -9.70
N LEU A 113 -11.15 17.94 -9.08
CA LEU A 113 -10.79 17.40 -7.77
C LEU A 113 -9.55 16.50 -7.89
N GLY A 114 -8.74 16.42 -6.84
CA GLY A 114 -7.59 15.51 -6.81
C GLY A 114 -8.00 14.07 -6.50
N LYS A 115 -7.22 13.12 -7.02
CA LYS A 115 -7.26 11.72 -6.56
C LYS A 115 -6.50 11.56 -5.26
N SER A 116 -6.89 10.57 -4.46
CA SER A 116 -6.26 10.22 -3.18
C SER A 116 -4.99 9.38 -3.41
N ILE A 117 -3.97 9.58 -2.57
CA ILE A 117 -2.77 8.75 -2.57
C ILE A 117 -3.12 7.38 -1.96
N PRO A 118 -2.77 6.26 -2.61
CA PRO A 118 -3.02 4.93 -2.08
C PRO A 118 -2.09 4.61 -0.91
N THR A 119 -2.57 3.81 0.05
CA THR A 119 -1.76 3.35 1.19
C THR A 119 -1.65 1.84 1.22
N PHE A 120 -0.47 1.36 1.59
CA PHE A 120 -0.13 -0.06 1.64
C PHE A 120 0.54 -0.39 2.96
N LYS A 121 0.13 -1.48 3.59
CA LYS A 121 0.75 -2.03 4.79
C LYS A 121 0.79 -3.55 4.71
N PHE A 122 1.83 -4.14 5.30
CA PHE A 122 1.80 -5.57 5.60
C PHE A 122 0.83 -5.80 6.77
N ALA A 123 -0.01 -6.81 6.63
CA ALA A 123 -0.96 -7.28 7.63
C ALA A 123 -0.71 -8.76 7.91
N ASP A 124 -1.21 -9.26 9.04
CA ASP A 124 -1.17 -10.68 9.43
C ASP A 124 0.17 -11.38 9.16
N VAL A 125 1.25 -10.69 9.50
CA VAL A 125 2.61 -11.19 9.27
C VAL A 125 2.91 -12.25 10.31
N ILE A 126 3.05 -13.49 9.86
CA ILE A 126 3.34 -14.65 10.70
C ILE A 126 4.67 -15.23 10.23
N ALA A 127 5.61 -15.35 11.16
CA ALA A 127 6.89 -16.00 10.92
C ALA A 127 7.02 -17.24 11.80
N THR A 128 7.47 -18.34 11.20
CA THR A 128 7.89 -19.56 11.90
C THR A 128 9.42 -19.62 11.91
N ASP A 129 10.00 -20.81 12.08
CA ASP A 129 11.43 -21.08 11.97
C ASP A 129 11.93 -21.22 10.53
N ASN A 130 11.04 -21.32 9.54
CA ASN A 130 11.44 -21.50 8.15
C ASN A 130 10.48 -20.89 7.13
N VAL A 131 9.40 -20.24 7.58
CA VAL A 131 8.38 -19.63 6.73
C VAL A 131 8.05 -18.23 7.22
N ILE A 132 7.83 -17.31 6.30
CA ILE A 132 7.21 -16.01 6.55
C ILE A 132 5.98 -15.92 5.64
N SER A 133 4.80 -15.78 6.23
CA SER A 133 3.54 -15.49 5.54
C SER A 133 3.05 -14.08 5.88
N PHE A 134 2.32 -13.45 4.97
CA PHE A 134 1.81 -12.10 5.15
C PHE A 134 0.54 -11.86 4.34
N ASP A 135 -0.24 -10.87 4.73
CA ASP A 135 -1.25 -10.25 3.87
C ASP A 135 -0.92 -8.78 3.61
N LEU A 136 -1.72 -8.12 2.78
CA LEU A 136 -1.59 -6.71 2.44
C LEU A 136 -2.89 -5.96 2.72
N ASP A 137 -2.81 -4.97 3.60
CA ASP A 137 -3.86 -3.96 3.74
C ASP A 137 -3.64 -2.87 2.69
N ILE A 138 -4.58 -2.77 1.75
CA ILE A 138 -4.54 -1.82 0.63
C ILE A 138 -5.75 -0.89 0.72
N VAL A 139 -5.48 0.42 0.76
CA VAL A 139 -6.51 1.46 0.63
C VAL A 139 -6.18 2.27 -0.62
N ASP A 140 -6.94 2.04 -1.69
CA ASP A 140 -6.83 2.74 -2.98
C ASP A 140 -8.23 3.08 -3.51
N GLU A 141 -8.81 4.17 -3.00
CA GLU A 141 -10.19 4.59 -3.31
C GLU A 141 -10.38 4.92 -4.80
N ASP A 142 -9.31 5.33 -5.49
CA ASP A 142 -9.34 5.80 -6.87
C ASP A 142 -8.76 4.81 -7.88
N ASN A 143 -8.33 3.62 -7.42
CA ASN A 143 -7.69 2.59 -8.23
C ASN A 143 -6.52 3.13 -9.08
N VAL A 144 -5.67 3.94 -8.45
CA VAL A 144 -4.53 4.61 -9.10
C VAL A 144 -3.22 3.85 -8.96
N SER A 145 -3.19 2.83 -8.10
CA SER A 145 -1.98 2.10 -7.77
C SER A 145 -1.71 0.90 -8.68
N LYS A 146 -0.44 0.52 -8.75
CA LYS A 146 0.05 -0.71 -9.39
C LYS A 146 1.07 -1.36 -8.45
N VAL A 147 0.73 -2.52 -7.90
CA VAL A 147 1.70 -3.30 -7.11
C VAL A 147 2.63 -4.06 -8.05
N LYS A 148 3.95 -3.96 -7.83
CA LYS A 148 4.97 -4.55 -8.69
C LYS A 148 5.42 -5.92 -8.18
N ASN A 149 5.87 -5.99 -6.94
CA ASN A 149 6.35 -7.22 -6.29
C ASN A 149 6.45 -7.04 -4.76
N VAL A 150 6.64 -8.17 -4.07
CA VAL A 150 7.14 -8.21 -2.68
C VAL A 150 8.51 -8.86 -2.70
N GLU A 151 9.46 -8.26 -2.00
CA GLU A 151 10.84 -8.73 -1.90
C GLU A 151 11.16 -9.04 -0.44
N LEU A 152 11.94 -10.10 -0.23
CA LEU A 152 12.45 -10.50 1.08
C LEU A 152 13.96 -10.26 1.12
N TYR A 153 14.41 -9.53 2.13
CA TYR A 153 15.82 -9.20 2.33
C TYR A 153 16.34 -9.77 3.65
N SER A 154 17.63 -10.09 3.70
CA SER A 154 18.41 -10.31 4.93
C SER A 154 19.58 -9.34 4.93
N GLY A 155 19.54 -8.32 5.77
CA GLY A 155 20.45 -7.17 5.66
C GLY A 155 20.29 -6.46 4.30
N GLU A 156 21.36 -6.38 3.51
CA GLU A 156 21.34 -5.79 2.16
C GLU A 156 21.08 -6.82 1.05
N GLU A 157 21.12 -8.11 1.36
CA GLU A 157 20.99 -9.19 0.38
C GLU A 157 19.52 -9.46 0.05
N LEU A 158 19.18 -9.46 -1.25
CA LEU A 158 17.88 -9.90 -1.75
C LEU A 158 17.83 -11.44 -1.72
N ILE A 159 16.95 -11.98 -0.89
CA ILE A 159 16.77 -13.43 -0.74
C ILE A 159 15.78 -13.97 -1.77
N SER A 160 14.64 -13.30 -1.95
CA SER A 160 13.60 -13.77 -2.86
C SER A 160 12.65 -12.65 -3.29
N THR A 161 11.90 -12.88 -4.36
CA THR A 161 10.93 -11.96 -4.94
C THR A 161 9.65 -12.68 -5.35
N ILE A 162 8.51 -12.20 -4.86
CA ILE A 162 7.16 -12.60 -5.27
C ILE A 162 6.61 -11.55 -6.23
N LYS A 163 6.41 -11.93 -7.50
CA LYS A 163 5.72 -11.09 -8.50
C LYS A 163 4.21 -11.41 -8.60
N ASN A 164 3.85 -12.66 -8.36
CA ASN A 164 2.46 -13.10 -8.34
C ASN A 164 1.93 -13.02 -6.91
N LEU A 165 1.15 -11.99 -6.61
CA LEU A 165 0.65 -11.69 -5.26
C LEU A 165 -0.47 -12.63 -4.78
N ASN A 166 -0.86 -13.62 -5.58
CA ASN A 166 -1.65 -14.77 -5.08
C ASN A 166 -0.81 -15.66 -4.16
N ILE A 167 0.52 -15.56 -4.23
CA ILE A 167 1.45 -16.17 -3.29
C ILE A 167 1.73 -15.15 -2.19
N LYS A 168 1.62 -15.61 -0.95
CA LYS A 168 1.68 -14.79 0.27
C LYS A 168 2.68 -15.31 1.29
N GLU A 169 3.64 -16.10 0.84
CA GLU A 169 4.60 -16.77 1.70
C GLU A 169 5.99 -16.90 1.06
N PHE A 170 6.99 -16.92 1.92
CA PHE A 170 8.37 -17.32 1.64
C PHE A 170 8.71 -18.53 2.50
N THR A 171 9.29 -19.58 1.91
CA THR A 171 9.66 -20.83 2.60
C THR A 171 11.17 -21.04 2.59
N ASP A 172 11.62 -22.11 3.26
CA ASP A 172 13.03 -22.54 3.30
C ASP A 172 13.97 -21.47 3.85
N LEU A 173 13.48 -20.72 4.84
CA LEU A 173 14.21 -19.64 5.49
C LEU A 173 15.05 -20.14 6.66
N ASP A 174 16.08 -19.36 6.98
CA ASP A 174 17.00 -19.60 8.09
C ASP A 174 16.56 -18.73 9.28
N TYR A 175 15.99 -19.35 10.32
CA TYR A 175 15.52 -18.64 11.52
C TYR A 175 16.61 -17.84 12.25
N THR A 176 17.90 -18.11 11.99
CA THR A 176 18.99 -17.34 12.61
C THR A 176 19.14 -15.95 12.00
N LYS A 177 18.60 -15.73 10.80
CA LYS A 177 18.68 -14.46 10.07
C LYS A 177 17.53 -13.54 10.42
N ASP A 178 17.81 -12.24 10.36
CA ASP A 178 16.80 -11.20 10.46
C ASP A 178 16.33 -10.81 9.07
N TYR A 179 15.01 -10.75 8.87
CA TYR A 179 14.42 -10.51 7.56
C TYR A 179 13.65 -9.20 7.50
N VAL A 180 13.59 -8.62 6.30
CA VAL A 180 12.77 -7.44 5.99
C VAL A 180 11.95 -7.72 4.74
N LEU A 181 10.62 -7.57 4.86
CA LEU A 181 9.72 -7.53 3.72
C LEU A 181 9.71 -6.12 3.13
N LYS A 182 9.75 -6.02 1.81
CA LYS A 182 9.59 -4.78 1.04
C LYS A 182 8.53 -4.97 -0.03
N LEU A 183 7.51 -4.12 -0.02
CA LEU A 183 6.49 -4.06 -1.07
C LEU A 183 6.85 -2.92 -2.01
N ASN A 184 7.11 -3.21 -3.28
CA ASN A 184 7.34 -2.20 -4.29
C ASN A 184 6.05 -1.93 -5.06
N TYR A 185 5.65 -0.66 -5.14
CA TYR A 185 4.47 -0.22 -5.88
C TYR A 185 4.67 1.16 -6.50
N SER A 186 3.79 1.50 -7.44
CA SER A 186 3.68 2.83 -8.03
C SER A 186 2.24 3.30 -8.03
N TYR A 187 2.01 4.59 -8.30
CA TYR A 187 0.68 5.13 -8.55
C TYR A 187 0.73 6.33 -9.49
N ASP A 188 -0.37 6.59 -10.20
CA ASP A 188 -0.57 7.80 -11.01
C ASP A 188 -1.87 8.50 -10.62
N LEU A 189 -1.76 9.70 -10.05
CA LEU A 189 -2.91 10.51 -9.66
C LEU A 189 -3.64 11.12 -10.87
N ASN A 190 -3.13 10.90 -12.09
CA ASN A 190 -3.60 11.45 -13.35
C ASN A 190 -3.66 12.99 -13.31
N ASP A 191 -2.69 13.63 -12.65
CA ASP A 191 -2.59 15.09 -12.50
C ASP A 191 -1.59 15.72 -13.50
N GLY A 192 -1.12 14.92 -14.46
CA GLY A 192 -0.13 15.31 -15.45
C GLY A 192 1.32 15.15 -15.00
N MET A 193 1.58 14.71 -13.77
CA MET A 193 2.95 14.49 -13.25
C MET A 193 3.51 13.08 -13.56
N GLY A 194 2.64 12.15 -13.98
CA GLY A 194 2.99 10.76 -14.31
C GLY A 194 3.02 9.83 -13.10
N ASP A 195 3.52 8.61 -13.32
CA ASP A 195 3.65 7.60 -12.26
C ASP A 195 4.68 8.06 -11.20
N VAL A 196 4.30 8.00 -9.93
CA VAL A 196 5.24 8.01 -8.81
C VAL A 196 5.74 6.59 -8.60
N GLU A 197 7.03 6.36 -8.84
CA GLU A 197 7.65 5.03 -8.77
C GLU A 197 8.52 4.85 -7.51
N ASN A 198 8.98 3.61 -7.29
CA ASN A 198 9.94 3.21 -6.25
C ASN A 198 9.46 3.49 -4.83
N ILE A 199 8.17 3.39 -4.60
CA ILE A 199 7.59 3.51 -3.27
C ILE A 199 7.68 2.16 -2.59
N VAL A 200 8.18 2.19 -1.35
CA VAL A 200 8.42 0.99 -0.56
C VAL A 200 7.69 1.08 0.77
N ALA A 201 6.79 0.14 1.01
CA ALA A 201 6.37 -0.19 2.37
C ALA A 201 7.24 -1.33 2.89
N SER A 202 7.63 -1.28 4.16
CA SER A 202 8.51 -2.30 4.74
C SER A 202 8.01 -2.81 6.09
N SER A 203 8.39 -4.06 6.40
CA SER A 203 8.18 -4.66 7.72
C SER A 203 9.41 -5.47 8.11
N ASN A 204 9.93 -5.22 9.32
CA ASN A 204 10.96 -6.06 9.91
C ASN A 204 10.31 -7.32 10.49
N ILE A 205 10.96 -8.47 10.28
CA ILE A 205 10.44 -9.77 10.66
C ILE A 205 11.35 -10.40 11.71
N VAL A 206 10.72 -10.94 12.75
CA VAL A 206 11.40 -11.75 13.77
C VAL A 206 10.96 -13.19 13.57
N MET A 207 11.89 -14.06 13.18
CA MET A 207 11.63 -15.48 13.03
C MET A 207 11.40 -16.13 14.40
N GLN A 208 10.59 -17.20 14.43
CA GLN A 208 10.46 -18.00 15.64
C GLN A 208 11.59 -19.01 15.72
N ASN A 209 12.15 -19.18 16.91
CA ASN A 209 13.15 -20.21 17.15
C ASN A 209 12.50 -21.61 17.08
N PRO A 210 13.13 -22.60 16.42
CA PRO A 210 12.63 -23.96 16.43
C PRO A 210 12.74 -24.57 17.82
N THR A 211 11.93 -25.57 18.09
CA THR A 211 11.88 -26.27 19.39
C THR A 211 12.03 -27.76 19.20
N PHE A 212 12.53 -28.44 20.22
CA PHE A 212 12.66 -29.90 20.28
C PHE A 212 12.37 -30.38 21.70
N THR A 213 12.12 -31.67 21.87
CA THR A 213 11.84 -32.28 23.17
C THR A 213 13.09 -32.95 23.71
N VAL A 214 13.34 -32.82 25.01
CA VAL A 214 14.34 -33.62 25.72
C VAL A 214 13.64 -34.52 26.72
N GLU A 215 14.04 -35.79 26.73
CA GLU A 215 13.58 -36.79 27.69
C GLU A 215 14.78 -37.41 28.42
N VAL A 216 14.65 -37.60 29.73
CA VAL A 216 15.67 -38.29 30.54
C VAL A 216 14.98 -39.42 31.30
N ILE A 217 15.44 -40.65 31.10
CA ILE A 217 14.82 -41.86 31.63
C ILE A 217 15.85 -42.62 32.47
N ASN A 218 15.47 -42.94 33.70
CA ASN A 218 16.29 -43.70 34.64
C ASN A 218 16.33 -45.20 34.29
N ILE A 219 17.22 -45.96 34.93
CA ILE A 219 17.43 -47.40 34.72
C ILE A 219 16.16 -48.25 34.98
N ASP A 220 15.27 -47.77 35.84
CA ASP A 220 14.00 -48.44 36.18
C ASP A 220 12.83 -48.02 35.25
N GLY A 221 13.10 -47.19 34.25
CA GLY A 221 12.11 -46.65 33.32
C GLY A 221 11.40 -45.39 33.80
N THR A 222 11.73 -44.87 34.99
CA THR A 222 11.15 -43.62 35.51
C THR A 222 11.61 -42.42 34.67
N SER A 223 10.68 -41.58 34.21
CA SER A 223 11.03 -40.29 33.59
C SER A 223 11.54 -39.33 34.66
N LEU A 224 12.77 -38.87 34.49
CA LEU A 224 13.43 -37.87 35.33
C LEU A 224 13.19 -36.45 34.80
N PHE A 225 13.00 -36.31 33.49
CA PHE A 225 12.71 -35.04 32.84
C PHE A 225 12.01 -35.27 31.51
N THR A 226 11.03 -34.42 31.20
CA THR A 226 10.44 -34.29 29.88
C THR A 226 10.08 -32.82 29.67
N GLY A 227 10.67 -32.19 28.66
CA GLY A 227 10.47 -30.77 28.43
C GLY A 227 10.83 -30.32 27.02
N ILE A 228 10.30 -29.16 26.63
CA ILE A 228 10.59 -28.53 25.35
C ILE A 228 11.77 -27.58 25.53
N ILE A 229 12.76 -27.70 24.66
CA ILE A 229 13.92 -26.82 24.57
C ILE A 229 13.82 -25.97 23.30
N VAL A 230 14.18 -24.70 23.43
CA VAL A 230 14.21 -23.73 22.34
C VAL A 230 15.61 -23.68 21.75
N LYS A 231 15.72 -23.73 20.42
CA LYS A 231 16.96 -23.58 19.67
C LYS A 231 17.17 -22.11 19.35
N ASP A 232 17.81 -21.36 20.25
CA ASP A 232 18.13 -19.96 19.98
C ASP A 232 19.19 -19.80 18.87
N LYS A 233 19.51 -18.56 18.50
CA LYS A 233 20.45 -18.27 17.40
C LYS A 233 21.88 -18.74 17.66
N GLU A 234 22.28 -18.89 18.93
CA GLU A 234 23.63 -19.30 19.34
C GLU A 234 23.64 -20.75 19.87
N PHE A 235 22.59 -21.52 19.55
CA PHE A 235 22.36 -22.82 20.13
C PHE A 235 23.54 -23.78 19.95
N ASN A 236 23.99 -24.31 21.08
CA ASN A 236 24.85 -25.48 21.18
C ASN A 236 24.16 -26.51 22.08
N LEU A 237 23.94 -27.74 21.58
CA LEU A 237 23.21 -28.77 22.32
C LEU A 237 23.88 -29.09 23.67
N VAL A 238 25.20 -29.30 23.67
CA VAL A 238 25.93 -29.71 24.88
C VAL A 238 25.89 -28.60 25.93
N ASP A 239 26.25 -27.38 25.56
CA ASP A 239 26.23 -26.24 26.49
C ASP A 239 24.81 -25.95 27.02
N THR A 240 23.79 -26.08 26.16
CA THR A 240 22.39 -25.91 26.57
C THR A 240 22.02 -26.93 27.64
N LEU A 241 22.39 -28.20 27.47
CA LEU A 241 22.04 -29.27 28.41
C LEU A 241 22.86 -29.22 29.70
N ILE A 242 24.13 -28.82 29.65
CA ILE A 242 24.98 -28.59 30.83
C ILE A 242 24.37 -27.50 31.70
N ASN A 243 23.97 -26.39 31.09
CA ASN A 243 23.49 -25.20 31.80
C ASN A 243 22.00 -25.26 32.15
N HIS A 244 21.24 -26.23 31.63
CA HIS A 244 19.81 -26.36 31.92
C HIS A 244 19.59 -26.69 33.42
N PRO A 245 18.70 -25.97 34.13
CA PRO A 245 18.56 -26.04 35.59
C PRO A 245 18.15 -27.42 36.13
N GLU A 246 17.46 -28.21 35.30
CA GLU A 246 16.99 -29.55 35.66
C GLU A 246 17.82 -30.67 35.02
N ILE A 247 18.26 -30.49 33.76
CA ILE A 247 18.94 -31.57 33.02
C ILE A 247 20.36 -31.69 33.53
N LYS A 248 21.09 -30.58 33.72
CA LYS A 248 22.44 -30.55 34.31
C LYS A 248 23.33 -31.69 33.79
N LEU A 249 23.49 -31.73 32.47
CA LEU A 249 24.35 -32.72 31.82
C LEU A 249 25.76 -32.65 32.43
N ASN A 250 26.29 -33.79 32.85
CA ASN A 250 27.63 -33.92 33.40
C ASN A 250 28.50 -34.82 32.51
N GLY A 251 29.78 -34.49 32.44
CA GLY A 251 30.73 -35.15 31.56
C GLY A 251 31.96 -34.29 31.28
N SER A 252 32.75 -34.70 30.29
CA SER A 252 33.95 -33.97 29.87
C SER A 252 34.25 -34.20 28.39
N ASP A 253 34.94 -33.26 27.77
CA ASP A 253 35.46 -33.45 26.41
C ASP A 253 36.45 -34.61 26.33
N SER A 254 36.42 -35.31 25.20
CA SER A 254 37.34 -36.38 24.83
C SER A 254 37.74 -36.24 23.36
N ASP A 255 38.67 -37.09 22.89
CA ASP A 255 39.06 -37.16 21.48
C ASP A 255 37.89 -37.50 20.53
N TYR A 256 36.76 -37.96 21.07
CA TYR A 256 35.53 -38.33 20.35
C TYR A 256 34.34 -37.40 20.64
N GLY A 257 34.60 -36.21 21.20
CA GLY A 257 33.56 -35.26 21.62
C GLY A 257 33.20 -35.38 23.11
N PHE A 258 32.13 -34.70 23.52
CA PHE A 258 31.69 -34.64 24.92
C PHE A 258 31.23 -36.01 25.40
N PHE A 259 31.97 -36.60 26.33
CA PHE A 259 31.64 -37.87 26.96
C PHE A 259 30.75 -37.63 28.18
N MET A 260 29.48 -37.99 28.05
CA MET A 260 28.46 -37.85 29.10
C MET A 260 28.65 -38.94 30.18
N THR A 261 28.67 -38.51 31.44
CA THR A 261 28.73 -39.40 32.61
C THR A 261 27.48 -39.33 33.48
N GLY A 262 26.77 -38.20 33.46
CA GLY A 262 25.60 -37.99 34.30
C GLY A 262 24.53 -37.09 33.66
N VAL A 263 23.27 -37.33 34.00
CA VAL A 263 22.12 -36.50 33.59
C VAL A 263 21.13 -36.42 34.74
N CYS A 264 20.48 -35.26 34.93
CA CYS A 264 19.57 -34.96 36.02
C CYS A 264 20.14 -35.27 37.42
N GLY A 265 21.46 -35.09 37.58
CA GLY A 265 22.17 -35.38 38.84
C GLY A 265 22.42 -36.87 39.14
N ILE A 266 22.19 -37.77 38.18
CA ILE A 266 22.47 -39.20 38.31
C ILE A 266 23.70 -39.56 37.46
N GLU A 267 24.76 -40.03 38.11
CA GLU A 267 25.96 -40.56 37.45
C GLU A 267 25.78 -42.04 37.07
N ALA A 268 26.24 -42.42 35.88
CA ALA A 268 26.32 -43.81 35.48
C ALA A 268 27.38 -44.56 36.31
N ASN A 269 26.99 -45.69 36.90
CA ASN A 269 27.90 -46.52 37.69
C ASN A 269 28.69 -47.50 36.81
N GLY A 270 29.99 -47.25 36.65
CA GLY A 270 30.91 -48.10 35.90
C GLY A 270 31.07 -49.53 36.45
N ASP A 271 30.99 -49.72 37.77
CA ASP A 271 31.07 -51.06 38.40
C ASP A 271 29.83 -51.92 38.07
N LEU A 272 28.74 -51.27 37.70
CA LEU A 272 27.49 -51.89 37.24
C LEU A 272 27.37 -51.87 35.71
N PHE A 273 28.44 -51.51 34.99
CA PHE A 273 28.46 -51.37 33.54
C PHE A 273 27.39 -50.42 33.00
N GLN A 274 26.98 -49.42 33.79
CA GLN A 274 25.97 -48.46 33.39
C GLN A 274 26.55 -47.39 32.47
N PHE A 275 25.71 -46.91 31.56
CA PHE A 275 25.99 -45.76 30.70
C PHE A 275 24.70 -45.07 30.27
N TRP A 276 24.81 -43.81 29.88
CA TRP A 276 23.70 -43.06 29.31
C TRP A 276 23.65 -43.26 27.79
N SER A 277 22.62 -43.93 27.30
CA SER A 277 22.31 -44.10 25.87
C SER A 277 21.64 -42.82 25.35
N LEU A 278 22.21 -42.25 24.29
CA LEU A 278 21.64 -41.14 23.55
C LEU A 278 20.78 -41.67 22.40
N LYS A 279 19.53 -41.22 22.34
CA LYS A 279 18.58 -41.56 21.27
C LYS A 279 18.04 -40.32 20.61
N VAL A 280 17.83 -40.38 19.29
CA VAL A 280 17.14 -39.37 18.50
C VAL A 280 15.87 -40.01 17.95
N ASN A 281 14.71 -39.46 18.31
CA ASN A 281 13.39 -39.96 17.92
C ASN A 281 13.22 -41.47 18.25
N GLY A 282 13.71 -41.90 19.41
CA GLY A 282 13.64 -43.27 19.91
C GLY A 282 14.68 -44.25 19.33
N VAL A 283 15.50 -43.83 18.37
CA VAL A 283 16.55 -44.65 17.76
C VAL A 283 17.90 -44.30 18.39
N ASP A 284 18.73 -45.30 18.70
CA ASP A 284 20.08 -45.06 19.21
C ASP A 284 20.90 -44.18 18.24
N SER A 285 21.51 -43.13 18.79
CA SER A 285 22.34 -42.22 18.02
C SER A 285 23.60 -42.93 17.53
N MET A 286 23.90 -42.76 16.24
CA MET A 286 25.13 -43.27 15.63
C MET A 286 26.33 -42.34 15.84
N VAL A 287 26.09 -41.16 16.42
CA VAL A 287 27.10 -40.13 16.70
C VAL A 287 27.02 -39.71 18.17
N GLY A 288 28.12 -39.15 18.68
CA GLY A 288 28.15 -38.56 20.02
C GLY A 288 27.26 -37.32 20.12
N ILE A 289 26.93 -36.91 21.34
CA ILE A 289 26.06 -35.75 21.61
C ILE A 289 26.56 -34.44 20.97
N SER A 290 27.89 -34.29 20.84
CA SER A 290 28.52 -33.13 20.21
C SER A 290 28.25 -33.02 18.70
N GLU A 291 27.88 -34.12 18.05
CA GLU A 291 27.69 -34.20 16.60
C GLU A 291 26.20 -34.36 16.21
N VAL A 292 25.29 -34.44 17.18
CA VAL A 292 23.86 -34.55 16.90
C VAL A 292 23.34 -33.25 16.30
N GLU A 293 22.87 -33.32 15.06
CA GLU A 293 22.13 -32.25 14.42
C GLU A 293 20.66 -32.28 14.85
N VAL A 294 20.29 -31.41 15.79
CA VAL A 294 18.91 -31.32 16.31
C VAL A 294 18.01 -30.56 15.34
N LYS A 295 16.95 -31.22 14.88
CA LYS A 295 15.91 -30.67 14.02
C LYS A 295 14.67 -30.28 14.84
N LYS A 296 13.83 -29.44 14.23
CA LYS A 296 12.55 -29.05 14.83
C LYS A 296 11.70 -30.29 15.11
N ALA A 297 11.09 -30.30 16.28
CA ALA A 297 10.23 -31.36 16.81
C ALA A 297 10.92 -32.71 17.01
N ASP A 298 12.26 -32.78 16.91
CA ASP A 298 12.98 -33.97 17.35
C ASP A 298 12.74 -34.23 18.84
N THR A 299 12.85 -35.50 19.23
CA THR A 299 12.93 -35.92 20.62
C THR A 299 14.32 -36.48 20.87
N ILE A 300 15.09 -35.80 21.73
CA ILE A 300 16.42 -36.22 22.16
C ILE A 300 16.26 -36.89 23.54
N SER A 301 16.49 -38.20 23.60
CA SER A 301 16.30 -38.98 24.83
C SER A 301 17.63 -39.46 25.38
N PHE A 302 17.80 -39.32 26.70
CA PHE A 302 18.90 -39.88 27.48
C PHE A 302 18.38 -41.01 28.35
N VAL A 303 18.82 -42.24 28.10
CA VAL A 303 18.32 -43.43 28.80
C VAL A 303 19.46 -44.09 29.55
N LEU A 304 19.39 -44.12 30.88
CA LEU A 304 20.36 -44.86 31.69
C LEU A 304 20.13 -46.36 31.47
N THR A 305 21.17 -47.06 31.04
CA THR A 305 21.13 -48.49 30.70
C THR A 305 22.45 -49.17 31.09
N THR A 306 22.56 -50.49 30.89
CA THR A 306 23.77 -51.28 31.17
C THR A 306 24.27 -51.99 29.92
N TRP A 307 25.59 -52.12 29.76
CA TRP A 307 26.16 -53.09 28.81
C TRP A 307 25.88 -54.50 29.35
N GLN A 308 25.22 -55.35 28.55
CA GLN A 308 25.14 -56.79 28.82
C GLN A 308 26.40 -57.49 28.34
#